data_AF-A0A859FFJ7-F1
#
_entry.id   AF-A0A859FFJ7-F1
#
_cell.length_a   1.000
_cell.length_b   1.000
_cell.length_c   1.000
_cell.angle_alpha   90.00
_cell.angle_beta   90.00
_cell.angle_gamma   90.00
#
_symmetry.space_group_name_H-M   'P 1'
#
loop_
_entity.id
_entity.type
_entity.pdbx_description
1 polymer ?
#
loop_
_entity_poly.entity_id
_entity_poly.type
_entity_poly.pdbx_seq_one_letter_code
_entity_poly.pdbx_strand_id
1 'polypeptide(L)' 'MKLAIGVAIFSFVTIVSYFVIHGLFSPAPSVSVTFAIALGFIAEFAYFALRRKAESVAK' A
#
# COMPACT_ATOMS: atom_id res chain seq x y z
N MET A 1 -3.38 18.31 1.40
CA MET A 1 -4.29 17.15 1.28
C MET A 1 -3.72 15.96 0.48
N LYS A 2 -2.78 16.16 -0.46
CA LYS A 2 -2.22 15.05 -1.28
C LYS A 2 -1.45 13.98 -0.48
N LEU A 3 -0.71 14.40 0.55
CA LEU A 3 0.03 13.49 1.44
C LEU A 3 -0.90 12.58 2.26
N ALA A 4 -2.00 13.13 2.78
CA ALA A 4 -2.95 12.40 3.62
C ALA A 4 -3.62 11.22 2.89
N ILE A 5 -3.89 11.38 1.58
CA ILE A 5 -4.47 10.30 0.76
C ILE A 5 -3.45 9.17 0.55
N GLY A 6 -2.18 9.50 0.30
CA GLY A 6 -1.11 8.51 0.19
C GLY A 6 -0.95 7.68 1.47
N VAL A 7 -0.91 8.35 2.63
CA VAL A 7 -0.83 7.71 3.95
C VAL A 7 -2.07 6.84 4.23
N ALA A 8 -3.26 7.27 3.83
CA ALA A 8 -4.48 6.47 3.99
C ALA A 8 -4.43 5.20 3.13
N ILE A 9 -3.98 5.30 1.88
CA ILE A 9 -3.81 4.14 0.98
C ILE A 9 -2.77 3.17 1.55
N PHE A 10 -1.61 3.68 1.97
CA PHE A 10 -0.58 2.88 2.63
C PHE A 10 -1.15 2.11 3.82
N SER A 11 -1.79 2.82 4.75
CA SER A 11 -2.31 2.23 5.99
C SER A 11 -3.37 1.18 5.71
N PHE A 12 -4.31 1.46 4.80
CA PHE A 12 -5.36 0.52 4.42
C PHE A 12 -4.79 -0.74 3.79
N VAL A 13 -3.88 -0.60 2.82
CA VAL A 13 -3.28 -1.75 2.13
C VAL A 13 -2.44 -2.57 3.09
N THR A 14 -1.66 -1.96 3.98
CA THR A 14 -0.87 -2.69 4.99
C THR A 14 -1.78 -3.50 5.93
N ILE A 15 -2.86 -2.90 6.44
CA ILE A 15 -3.78 -3.61 7.35
C ILE A 15 -4.43 -4.80 6.63
N VAL A 16 -5.00 -4.58 5.45
CA VAL A 16 -5.65 -5.64 4.67
C VAL A 16 -4.66 -6.74 4.30
N SER A 17 -3.47 -6.37 3.82
CA SER A 17 -2.43 -7.34 3.43
C SER A 17 -1.96 -8.18 4.61
N TYR A 18 -1.82 -7.58 5.81
CA TYR A 18 -1.47 -8.34 7.00
C TYR A 18 -2.51 -9.42 7.30
N PHE A 19 -3.79 -9.06 7.35
CA PHE A 19 -4.86 -10.02 7.63
C PHE A 19 -4.96 -11.11 6.57
N VAL A 20 -4.81 -10.76 5.29
CA VAL A 20 -4.84 -11.72 4.19
C VAL A 20 -3.66 -12.69 4.29
N ILE A 21 -2.44 -12.18 4.42
CA ILE A 21 -1.23 -13.02 4.42
C ILE A 21 -1.18 -13.87 5.69
N HIS A 22 -1.47 -13.27 6.85
CA HIS A 22 -1.47 -13.99 8.11
C HIS A 22 -2.60 -15.01 8.19
N GLY A 23 -3.81 -14.65 7.76
CA GLY A 23 -4.97 -15.54 7.78
C GLY A 23 -4.88 -16.70 6.79
N LEU A 24 -4.36 -16.48 5.58
CA LEU A 24 -4.31 -17.52 4.55
C LEU A 24 -3.12 -18.45 4.68
N PHE A 25 -1.95 -17.92 5.03
CA PHE A 25 -0.70 -18.68 4.99
C PHE A 25 -0.15 -19.02 6.38
N SER A 26 -0.70 -18.42 7.45
CA SER A 26 -0.23 -18.56 8.83
C SER A 26 1.31 -18.51 8.99
N PRO A 27 2.04 -17.61 8.31
CA PRO A 27 3.48 -17.55 8.45
C PRO A 27 3.84 -16.91 9.80
N ALA A 28 5.12 -16.91 10.14
CA ALA A 28 5.60 -16.18 11.31
C ALA A 28 5.14 -14.71 11.26
N PRO A 29 4.71 -14.11 12.39
CA PRO A 29 4.16 -12.75 12.40
C PRO A 29 5.08 -11.71 11.76
N SER A 30 6.39 -11.83 11.96
CA SER A 30 7.40 -10.96 11.34
C SER A 30 7.37 -10.99 9.81
N VAL A 31 7.10 -12.16 9.22
CA VAL A 31 6.97 -12.33 7.76
C VAL A 31 5.69 -11.66 7.27
N SER A 32 4.55 -11.90 7.94
CA SER A 32 3.28 -11.22 7.60
C SER A 32 3.42 -9.70 7.63
N VAL A 33 4.04 -9.16 8.68
CA VAL A 33 4.29 -7.72 8.82
C VAL A 33 5.20 -7.20 7.71
N THR A 34 6.28 -7.92 7.39
CA THR A 34 7.24 -7.50 6.35
C THR A 34 6.56 -7.40 4.98
N PHE A 35 5.78 -8.41 4.59
CA PHE A 35 5.04 -8.38 3.33
C PHE A 35 3.96 -7.29 3.33
N ALA A 36 3.23 -7.13 4.43
CA ALA A 36 2.19 -6.11 4.55
C ALA A 36 2.74 -4.68 4.41
N ILE A 37 3.91 -4.40 4.99
CA ILE A 37 4.59 -3.11 4.86
C ILE A 37 5.07 -2.91 3.41
N ALA A 38 5.70 -3.92 2.82
CA ALA A 38 6.15 -3.86 1.43
C ALA A 38 4.99 -3.55 0.46
N LEU A 39 3.85 -4.23 0.62
CA LEU A 39 2.66 -3.98 -0.19
C LEU A 39 2.08 -2.58 0.03
N GLY A 40 2.09 -2.08 1.27
CA GLY A 40 1.70 -0.69 1.58
C GLY A 40 2.52 0.33 0.80
N PHE A 41 3.85 0.20 0.81
CA PHE A 41 4.75 1.09 0.07
C PHE A 41 4.53 1.01 -1.44
N ILE A 42 4.34 -0.19 -1.99
CA ILE A 42 4.07 -0.38 -3.42
C ILE A 42 2.77 0.33 -3.81
N ALA A 43 1.72 0.22 -3.00
CA ALA A 43 0.43 0.84 -3.27
C ALA A 43 0.50 2.38 -3.21
N GLU A 44 1.18 2.92 -2.19
CA GLU A 44 1.41 4.36 -2.09
C GLU A 44 2.20 4.89 -3.30
N PHE A 45 3.28 4.21 -3.67
CA PHE A 45 4.08 4.57 -4.84
C PHE A 45 3.26 4.52 -6.13
N ALA A 46 2.46 3.47 -6.33
CA ALA A 46 1.59 3.33 -7.49
C ALA A 46 0.58 4.48 -7.58
N TYR A 47 -0.02 4.86 -6.44
CA TYR A 47 -0.93 6.01 -6.39
C TYR A 47 -0.23 7.31 -6.84
N PHE A 48 0.96 7.60 -6.31
CA PHE A 48 1.71 8.79 -6.72
C PHE A 48 2.16 8.74 -8.18
N ALA A 49 2.53 7.58 -8.71
CA ALA A 49 2.90 7.40 -10.11
C ALA A 49 1.70 7.65 -11.05
N LEU A 50 0.56 7.02 -10.78
CA LEU A 50 -0.68 7.19 -11.56
C LEU A 50 -1.17 8.63 -11.53
N ARG A 51 -1.11 9.26 -10.35
CA ARG A 51 -1.50 10.66 -10.17
C ARG A 51 -0.62 11.60 -10.99
N ARG A 52 0.72 11.41 -10.98
CA ARG A 52 1.64 12.19 -11.82
C ARG A 52 1.35 12.02 -13.31
N LYS A 53 1.04 10.78 -13.74
CA LYS A 53 0.65 10.49 -15.12
C LYS A 53 -0.65 11.21 -15.51
N ALA A 54 -1.67 11.20 -14.64
CA ALA A 54 -2.94 11.88 -14.89
C ALA A 54 -2.76 13.41 -15.00
N GLU A 55 -1.94 14.01 -14.13
CA GLU A 55 -1.62 15.45 -14.19
C GLU A 55 -0.83 15.84 -15.46
N SER A 56 -0.10 14.90 -16.07
CA SER A 56 0.63 15.12 -17.32
C SER A 56 -0.25 15.06 -18.57
N VAL A 57 -1.34 14.27 -18.56
CA VAL A 57 -2.25 14.13 -19.72
C VAL A 57 -3.25 15.29 -19.80
N ALA A 58 -3.50 15.96 -18.68
CA ALA A 58 -4.42 17.10 -18.60
C ALA A 58 -3.81 18.45 -19.04
N LYS A 59 -2.55 18.46 -19.50
CA LYS A 59 -1.83 19.65 -20.01
C LYS A 59 -1.64 19.53 -21.52
#